data_AF-A0A8S1UPY7-F1
#
_entry.id   AF-A0A8S1UPY7-F1
#
_cell.length_a   1.000
_cell.length_b   1.000
_cell.length_c   1.000
_cell.angle_alpha   90.00
_cell.angle_beta   90.00
_cell.angle_gamma   90.00
#
_symmetry.space_group_name_H-M   'P 1'
#
loop_
_entity.id
_entity.type
_entity.pdbx_description
1 polymer ?
#
loop_
_entity_poly.entity_id
_entity_poly.type
_entity_poly.pdbx_seq_one_letter_code
_entity_poly.pdbx_strand_id
1 'polypeptide(L)'
;MPLITPEFFIEQDEKHIIIKLRLPYVKPTKSEFSMIGKSFSFFLKPYLLQLTFNEFLKDAEQPAKAIYDPETYYLKVYLEKLNAGEHFTELDMIGLLMNKKSKKNKQFQGKLIQVIESTNDKEEGQNIDQNPEDQLQGYVNPFCYGFNNQYKDVFDDLEEELYEMAILDPKQIAIQDRRLMALQYVQQQFDKDAYLFDLLENEQVDEVLVYEFQFQKQFTIDEINKISKLGKREYLIENKELCLFGIIDILFAYLYENNLFQGDLSQESAITINQLSSQFQAFYIENSLENILINNYQRAITFPMIRSFEVCVKTKNLLVEVLENKINLIKILVAVEGLFSKAKPRNYLNLIYVQDYIVWAQTLKEDELKILSKQLKQIQINKSQLQLNIPEIEHEALQQFQE
;
A
#
# COMPACT_ATOMS: atom_id res chain seq x y z
N MET A 1 -22.42 -23.85 -8.98
CA MET A 1 -21.01 -23.43 -9.08
C MET A 1 -20.97 -21.91 -9.16
N PRO A 2 -20.12 -21.25 -8.36
CA PRO A 2 -19.93 -19.81 -8.43
C PRO A 2 -19.34 -19.40 -9.80
N LEU A 3 -19.68 -18.20 -10.25
CA LEU A 3 -19.05 -17.58 -11.42
C LEU A 3 -17.64 -17.11 -11.05
N ILE A 4 -16.68 -17.33 -11.95
CA ILE A 4 -15.25 -17.05 -11.73
C ILE A 4 -14.82 -15.96 -12.72
N THR A 5 -14.00 -15.02 -12.30
CA THR A 5 -13.35 -14.10 -13.25
C THR A 5 -12.18 -14.84 -13.90
N PRO A 6 -12.16 -14.99 -15.24
CA PRO A 6 -11.01 -15.61 -15.92
C PRO A 6 -9.77 -14.75 -15.70
N GLU A 7 -8.59 -15.38 -15.69
CA GLU A 7 -7.34 -14.64 -15.77
C GLU A 7 -7.29 -13.88 -17.10
N PHE A 8 -6.89 -12.61 -17.05
CA PHE A 8 -6.87 -11.79 -18.24
C PHE A 8 -5.74 -10.75 -18.27
N PHE A 9 -5.35 -10.40 -19.49
CA PHE A 9 -4.42 -9.31 -19.79
C PHE A 9 -5.04 -8.40 -20.84
N ILE A 10 -4.68 -7.12 -20.80
CA ILE A 10 -5.15 -6.15 -21.78
C ILE A 10 -3.94 -5.48 -22.42
N GLU A 11 -3.92 -5.51 -23.74
CA GLU A 11 -2.97 -4.77 -24.57
C GLU A 11 -3.76 -3.87 -25.51
N GLN A 12 -3.08 -2.94 -26.18
CA GLN A 12 -3.71 -2.11 -27.20
C GLN A 12 -2.78 -1.87 -28.38
N ASP A 13 -3.39 -1.70 -29.55
CA ASP A 13 -2.75 -1.17 -30.75
C ASP A 13 -3.48 0.10 -31.21
N GLU A 14 -3.16 0.64 -32.38
CA GLU A 14 -3.81 1.86 -32.90
C GLU A 14 -5.33 1.71 -33.07
N LYS A 15 -5.84 0.49 -33.34
CA LYS A 15 -7.25 0.27 -33.72
C LYS A 15 -8.03 -0.55 -32.71
N HIS A 16 -7.36 -1.34 -31.88
CA HIS A 16 -7.99 -2.32 -31.02
C HIS A 16 -7.49 -2.30 -29.58
N ILE A 17 -8.39 -2.71 -28.68
CA ILE A 17 -8.06 -3.26 -27.37
C ILE A 17 -8.02 -4.79 -27.50
N ILE A 18 -6.94 -5.41 -27.06
CA ILE A 18 -6.68 -6.84 -27.17
C ILE A 18 -6.77 -7.44 -25.78
N ILE A 19 -7.87 -8.13 -25.48
CA ILE A 19 -8.06 -8.83 -24.21
C ILE A 19 -7.65 -10.29 -24.39
N LYS A 20 -6.66 -10.74 -23.63
CA LYS A 20 -6.23 -12.15 -23.58
C LYS A 20 -6.90 -12.80 -22.38
N LEU A 21 -7.78 -13.77 -22.60
CA LEU A 21 -8.53 -14.48 -21.55
C LEU A 21 -8.02 -15.91 -21.44
N ARG A 22 -7.62 -16.35 -20.24
CA ARG A 22 -7.24 -17.76 -20.02
C ARG A 22 -8.47 -18.58 -19.65
N LEU A 23 -8.79 -19.60 -20.46
CA LEU A 23 -10.01 -20.39 -20.37
C LEU A 23 -9.69 -21.90 -20.33
N PRO A 24 -9.03 -22.41 -19.27
CA PRO A 24 -8.67 -23.81 -19.19
C PRO A 24 -9.91 -24.71 -19.19
N TYR A 25 -9.83 -25.80 -19.96
CA TYR A 25 -10.82 -26.88 -20.01
C TYR A 25 -12.23 -26.48 -20.50
N VAL A 26 -12.38 -25.33 -21.19
CA VAL A 26 -13.66 -24.90 -21.76
C VAL A 26 -13.53 -24.60 -23.26
N LYS A 27 -14.49 -25.06 -24.06
CA LYS A 27 -14.57 -24.70 -25.48
C LYS A 27 -15.19 -23.29 -25.61
N PRO A 28 -14.49 -22.32 -26.23
CA PRO A 28 -14.99 -20.95 -26.35
C PRO A 28 -16.12 -20.79 -27.36
N THR A 29 -16.63 -21.88 -27.96
CA THR A 29 -17.70 -21.86 -28.98
C THR A 29 -19.03 -21.31 -28.47
N LYS A 30 -19.24 -21.27 -27.15
CA LYS A 30 -20.43 -20.69 -26.49
C LYS A 30 -20.13 -19.37 -25.79
N SER A 31 -19.10 -18.65 -26.22
CA SER A 31 -18.75 -17.37 -25.62
C SER A 31 -19.76 -16.30 -26.01
N GLU A 32 -20.24 -15.56 -25.02
CA GLU A 32 -21.10 -14.40 -25.22
C GLU A 32 -20.26 -13.14 -24.98
N PHE A 33 -20.37 -12.18 -25.89
CA PHE A 33 -19.68 -10.89 -25.83
C PHE A 33 -20.69 -9.75 -25.88
N SER A 34 -20.31 -8.61 -25.32
CA SER A 34 -21.04 -7.36 -25.48
C SER A 34 -20.08 -6.20 -25.29
N MET A 35 -20.06 -5.28 -26.24
CA MET A 35 -19.35 -4.00 -26.15
C MET A 35 -20.36 -2.88 -26.33
N ILE A 36 -20.53 -2.07 -25.29
CA ILE A 36 -21.48 -0.94 -25.30
C ILE A 36 -20.84 0.25 -24.61
N GLY A 37 -20.62 1.31 -25.37
CA GLY A 37 -19.93 2.52 -24.96
C GLY A 37 -18.57 2.20 -24.37
N LYS A 38 -18.42 2.35 -23.05
CA LYS A 38 -17.16 2.05 -22.33
C LYS A 38 -17.10 0.65 -21.75
N SER A 39 -18.17 -0.14 -21.88
CA SER A 39 -18.29 -1.43 -21.20
C SER A 39 -17.97 -2.59 -22.14
N PHE A 40 -17.23 -3.58 -21.62
CA PHE A 40 -17.05 -4.89 -22.23
C PHE A 40 -17.53 -5.98 -21.28
N SER A 41 -18.29 -6.93 -21.78
CA SER A 41 -18.75 -8.10 -21.03
C SER A 41 -18.41 -9.38 -21.80
N PHE A 42 -17.83 -10.35 -21.10
CA PHE A 42 -17.58 -11.70 -21.58
C PHE A 42 -18.19 -12.72 -20.62
N PHE A 43 -18.95 -13.66 -21.17
CA PHE A 43 -19.53 -14.76 -20.41
C PHE A 43 -19.30 -16.10 -21.10
N LEU A 44 -18.78 -17.06 -20.33
CA LEU A 44 -18.62 -18.45 -20.74
C LEU A 44 -18.54 -19.31 -19.49
N LYS A 45 -19.64 -19.95 -19.07
CA LYS A 45 -19.70 -20.71 -17.81
C LYS A 45 -18.47 -21.62 -17.60
N PRO A 46 -17.76 -21.50 -16.45
CA PRO A 46 -18.07 -20.70 -15.26
C PRO A 46 -17.57 -19.25 -15.28
N TYR A 47 -16.92 -18.80 -16.35
CA TYR A 47 -16.26 -17.52 -16.46
C TYR A 47 -17.22 -16.35 -16.72
N LEU A 48 -17.03 -15.26 -15.98
CA LEU A 48 -17.66 -13.95 -16.21
C LEU A 48 -16.61 -12.85 -16.02
N LEU A 49 -16.43 -12.02 -17.04
CA LEU A 49 -15.60 -10.83 -17.00
C LEU A 49 -16.42 -9.61 -17.43
N GLN A 50 -16.38 -8.54 -16.64
CA GLN A 50 -17.03 -7.28 -16.96
C GLN A 50 -16.05 -6.14 -16.72
N LEU A 51 -15.70 -5.44 -17.79
CA LEU A 51 -14.77 -4.33 -17.79
C LEU A 51 -15.48 -3.03 -18.14
N THR A 52 -14.99 -1.92 -17.61
CA THR A 52 -15.34 -0.56 -18.02
C THR A 52 -14.08 0.25 -18.21
N PHE A 53 -13.89 0.73 -19.42
CA PHE A 53 -12.77 1.56 -19.82
C PHE A 53 -13.05 3.04 -19.54
N ASN A 54 -12.01 3.86 -19.57
CA ASN A 54 -12.16 5.32 -19.49
C ASN A 54 -12.62 5.90 -20.83
N GLU A 55 -12.21 5.27 -21.93
CA GLU A 55 -12.49 5.66 -23.31
C GLU A 55 -13.59 4.78 -23.94
N PHE A 56 -14.14 5.22 -25.08
CA PHE A 56 -15.26 4.54 -25.73
C PHE A 56 -14.79 3.47 -26.72
N LEU A 57 -15.38 2.28 -26.60
CA LEU A 57 -15.35 1.24 -27.61
C LEU A 57 -16.41 1.50 -28.68
N LYS A 58 -16.26 0.85 -29.83
CA LYS A 58 -17.32 0.78 -30.82
C LYS A 58 -18.34 -0.29 -30.41
N ASP A 59 -19.61 0.09 -30.38
CA ASP A 59 -20.70 -0.80 -29.99
C ASP A 59 -20.81 -2.01 -30.91
N ALA A 60 -20.78 -3.21 -30.33
CA ALA A 60 -20.94 -4.47 -31.06
C ALA A 60 -21.33 -5.63 -30.13
N GLU A 61 -22.05 -6.61 -30.68
CA GLU A 61 -22.40 -7.86 -30.00
C GLU A 61 -21.31 -8.93 -30.14
N GLN A 62 -20.34 -8.72 -31.03
CA GLN A 62 -19.22 -9.64 -31.27
C GLN A 62 -17.93 -8.86 -31.47
N PRO A 63 -16.79 -9.37 -30.97
CA PRO A 63 -15.49 -8.75 -31.17
C PRO A 63 -15.13 -8.74 -32.66
N ALA A 64 -14.32 -7.77 -33.07
CA ALA A 64 -13.82 -7.69 -34.45
C ALA A 64 -13.03 -8.94 -34.83
N LYS A 65 -12.37 -9.56 -33.84
CA LYS A 65 -11.65 -10.82 -34.00
C LYS A 65 -11.57 -11.55 -32.67
N ALA A 66 -11.70 -12.88 -32.69
CA ALA A 66 -11.46 -13.74 -31.54
C ALA A 66 -10.63 -14.97 -31.98
N ILE A 67 -9.48 -15.18 -31.35
CA ILE A 67 -8.57 -16.30 -31.66
C ILE A 67 -8.36 -17.11 -30.39
N TYR A 68 -8.70 -18.40 -30.41
CA TYR A 68 -8.41 -19.32 -29.33
C TYR A 68 -7.20 -20.20 -29.66
N ASP A 69 -6.29 -20.30 -28.71
CA ASP A 69 -5.14 -21.19 -28.76
C ASP A 69 -5.36 -22.38 -27.79
N PRO A 70 -5.58 -23.61 -28.30
CA PRO A 70 -5.78 -24.79 -27.48
C PRO A 70 -4.56 -25.23 -26.68
N GLU A 71 -3.34 -24.85 -27.07
CA GLU A 71 -2.11 -25.25 -26.38
C GLU A 71 -1.89 -24.40 -25.13
N THR A 72 -2.14 -23.10 -25.24
CA THR A 72 -1.95 -22.14 -24.14
C THR A 72 -3.23 -21.86 -23.35
N TYR A 73 -4.39 -22.33 -23.83
CA TYR A 73 -5.73 -22.06 -23.31
C TYR A 73 -6.14 -20.57 -23.34
N TYR A 74 -5.47 -19.75 -24.14
CA TYR A 74 -5.80 -18.33 -24.25
C TYR A 74 -6.75 -18.03 -25.40
N LEU A 75 -7.77 -17.24 -25.11
CA LEU A 75 -8.64 -16.58 -26.07
C LEU A 75 -8.25 -15.11 -26.20
N LYS A 76 -7.71 -14.71 -27.34
CA LYS A 76 -7.42 -13.31 -27.67
C LYS A 76 -8.64 -12.68 -28.34
N VAL A 77 -9.19 -11.64 -27.73
CA VAL A 77 -10.39 -10.92 -28.15
C VAL A 77 -10.00 -9.50 -28.54
N TYR A 78 -10.33 -9.09 -29.76
CA TYR A 78 -10.01 -7.78 -30.32
C TYR A 78 -11.26 -6.91 -30.33
N LEU A 79 -11.26 -5.84 -29.55
CA LEU A 79 -12.34 -4.86 -29.45
C LEU A 79 -11.96 -3.63 -30.27
N GLU A 80 -12.83 -3.16 -31.17
CA GLU A 80 -12.59 -1.93 -31.93
C GLU A 80 -12.73 -0.70 -31.01
N LYS A 81 -11.75 0.20 -31.08
CA LYS A 81 -11.83 1.53 -30.47
C LYS A 81 -12.86 2.38 -31.22
N LEU A 82 -13.56 3.28 -30.53
CA LEU A 82 -14.44 4.24 -31.21
C LEU A 82 -13.61 5.18 -32.11
N ASN A 83 -12.48 5.68 -31.59
CA ASN A 83 -11.54 6.52 -32.33
C ASN A 83 -10.24 5.75 -32.57
N ALA A 84 -9.89 5.50 -33.83
CA ALA A 84 -8.59 4.92 -34.17
C ALA A 84 -7.46 5.90 -33.84
N GLY A 85 -6.40 5.40 -33.23
CA GLY A 85 -5.26 6.17 -32.72
C GLY A 85 -5.43 6.69 -31.29
N GLU A 86 -6.62 6.59 -30.69
CA GLU A 86 -6.84 6.98 -29.30
C GLU A 86 -6.17 5.99 -28.34
N HIS A 87 -5.36 6.49 -27.41
CA HIS A 87 -4.68 5.68 -26.42
C HIS A 87 -5.59 5.48 -25.20
N PHE A 88 -5.93 4.23 -24.89
CA PHE A 88 -6.71 3.91 -23.70
C PHE A 88 -5.83 3.96 -22.48
N THR A 89 -6.23 4.73 -21.48
CA THR A 89 -5.45 4.91 -20.26
C THR A 89 -5.77 3.82 -19.23
N GLU A 90 -4.84 3.58 -18.31
CA GLU A 90 -5.08 2.74 -17.12
C GLU A 90 -5.47 1.27 -17.39
N LEU A 91 -5.06 0.71 -18.54
CA LEU A 91 -5.34 -0.69 -18.90
C LEU A 91 -4.74 -1.71 -17.90
N ASP A 92 -3.70 -1.33 -17.17
CA ASP A 92 -3.07 -2.13 -16.12
C ASP A 92 -3.77 -2.00 -14.75
N MET A 93 -4.69 -1.04 -14.57
CA MET A 93 -5.39 -0.78 -13.30
C MET A 93 -6.66 -1.63 -13.21
N ILE A 94 -6.47 -2.94 -13.03
CA ILE A 94 -7.53 -3.94 -13.13
C ILE A 94 -8.70 -3.69 -12.16
N GLY A 95 -8.43 -3.19 -10.95
CA GLY A 95 -9.48 -2.83 -10.00
C GLY A 95 -10.40 -1.72 -10.48
N LEU A 96 -9.89 -0.77 -11.29
CA LEU A 96 -10.69 0.31 -11.89
C LEU A 96 -11.55 -0.19 -13.04
N LEU A 97 -11.01 -1.12 -13.84
CA LEU A 97 -11.69 -1.68 -14.98
C LEU A 97 -12.82 -2.63 -14.58
N MET A 98 -12.69 -3.36 -13.47
CA MET A 98 -13.67 -4.37 -13.08
C MET A 98 -14.99 -3.78 -12.54
N ASN A 99 -16.08 -4.00 -13.27
CA ASN A 99 -17.43 -3.65 -12.83
C ASN A 99 -18.02 -4.72 -11.90
N LYS A 100 -17.50 -4.84 -10.68
CA LYS A 100 -18.27 -5.52 -9.64
C LYS A 100 -19.25 -4.51 -9.08
N LYS A 101 -20.53 -4.63 -9.43
CA LYS A 101 -21.62 -4.08 -8.59
C LYS A 101 -21.29 -4.54 -7.18
N SER A 102 -21.02 -3.59 -6.29
CA SER A 102 -20.74 -3.85 -4.89
C SER A 102 -21.89 -4.67 -4.31
N LYS A 103 -21.71 -6.00 -4.23
CA LYS A 103 -22.41 -6.74 -3.19
C LYS A 103 -21.89 -6.10 -1.92
N LYS A 104 -22.76 -5.41 -1.19
CA LYS A 104 -22.48 -4.93 0.16
C LYS A 104 -21.94 -6.13 0.94
N ASN A 105 -20.62 -6.29 0.98
CA ASN A 105 -19.99 -7.32 1.75
C ASN A 105 -20.24 -6.92 3.20
N LYS A 106 -21.10 -7.67 3.88
CA LYS A 106 -21.21 -7.67 5.34
C LYS A 106 -19.94 -8.30 5.91
N GLN A 107 -18.80 -7.66 5.74
CA GLN A 107 -17.56 -8.00 6.42
C GLN A 107 -17.06 -6.75 7.12
N PHE A 108 -16.99 -6.86 8.45
CA PHE A 108 -16.48 -5.88 9.41
C PHE A 108 -16.94 -4.44 9.15
N GLN A 109 -18.22 -4.18 9.43
CA GLN A 109 -18.69 -2.83 9.71
C GLN A 109 -18.27 -2.44 11.13
N GLY A 110 -16.99 -2.09 11.31
CA GLY A 110 -16.69 -1.02 12.26
C GLY A 110 -17.52 0.18 11.81
N LYS A 111 -18.33 0.74 12.71
CA LYS A 111 -19.33 1.76 12.39
C LYS A 111 -18.69 2.94 11.64
N LEU A 112 -18.79 2.92 10.31
CA LEU A 112 -18.53 4.08 9.48
C LEU A 112 -19.46 5.20 9.95
N ILE A 113 -18.86 6.37 10.21
CA ILE A 113 -19.52 7.60 10.63
C ILE A 113 -20.71 7.86 9.70
N GLN A 114 -21.92 7.85 10.26
CA GLN A 114 -23.08 8.43 9.60
C GLN A 114 -22.81 9.92 9.44
N VAL A 115 -22.71 10.38 8.19
CA VAL A 115 -22.82 11.80 7.86
C VAL A 115 -24.20 12.25 8.37
N ILE A 116 -24.21 12.97 9.48
CA ILE A 116 -25.42 13.63 9.97
C ILE A 116 -25.70 14.76 8.97
N GLU A 117 -26.67 14.54 8.09
CA GLU A 117 -27.35 15.64 7.41
C GLU A 117 -27.91 16.56 8.48
N SER A 118 -27.56 17.84 8.38
CA SER A 118 -27.93 18.92 9.27
C SER A 118 -29.45 18.97 9.43
N THR A 119 -29.97 18.31 10.46
CA THR A 119 -31.31 18.55 10.97
C THR A 119 -31.14 18.99 12.43
N ASN A 120 -31.49 20.26 12.64
CA ASN A 120 -31.49 20.91 13.94
C ASN A 120 -32.40 20.11 14.88
N ASP A 121 -31.82 19.40 15.84
CA ASP A 121 -32.49 19.10 17.09
C ASP A 121 -31.51 19.30 18.24
N LYS A 122 -31.92 20.19 19.14
CA LYS A 122 -31.20 20.58 20.35
C LYS A 122 -31.33 19.44 21.37
N GLU A 123 -30.23 18.82 21.75
CA GLU A 123 -30.14 18.20 23.08
C GLU A 123 -28.76 18.48 23.70
N GLU A 124 -28.81 18.85 24.97
CA GLU A 124 -27.75 19.41 25.79
C GLU A 124 -26.78 18.34 26.29
N GLY A 125 -25.50 18.71 26.42
CA GLY A 125 -24.62 18.18 27.48
C GLY A 125 -23.30 17.56 27.03
N GLN A 126 -22.25 18.37 26.96
CA GLN A 126 -21.06 18.34 27.84
C GLN A 126 -19.97 19.21 27.20
N ASN A 127 -19.61 20.30 27.87
CA ASN A 127 -18.56 21.21 27.45
C ASN A 127 -17.20 20.51 27.58
N ILE A 128 -16.63 20.13 26.43
CA ILE A 128 -15.20 19.87 26.29
C ILE A 128 -14.59 21.23 25.92
N ASP A 129 -13.74 21.77 26.79
CA ASP A 129 -12.97 22.99 26.49
C ASP A 129 -12.08 22.72 25.27
N GLN A 130 -12.53 23.19 24.10
CA GLN A 130 -11.79 23.09 22.85
C GLN A 130 -10.79 24.25 22.78
N ASN A 131 -9.50 23.92 22.72
CA ASN A 131 -8.47 24.92 22.43
C ASN A 131 -8.54 25.28 20.93
N PRO A 132 -8.45 26.56 20.55
CA PRO A 132 -8.55 27.00 19.15
C PRO A 132 -7.46 26.45 18.20
N GLU A 133 -6.40 25.82 18.72
CA GLU A 133 -5.34 25.21 17.91
C GLU A 133 -5.71 23.79 17.40
N ASP A 134 -6.72 23.13 17.98
CA ASP A 134 -7.16 21.78 17.58
C ASP A 134 -7.86 21.74 16.21
N GLN A 135 -8.31 22.90 15.69
CA GLN A 135 -9.03 23.00 14.43
C GLN A 135 -8.13 22.88 13.19
N LEU A 136 -6.80 22.84 13.35
CA LEU A 136 -5.85 22.81 12.23
C LEU A 136 -5.55 21.40 11.69
N GLN A 137 -6.10 20.32 12.26
CA GLN A 137 -5.79 18.94 11.83
C GLN A 137 -6.97 18.10 11.34
N GLY A 138 -8.18 18.64 11.24
CA GLY A 138 -9.29 17.98 10.53
C GLY A 138 -9.77 16.63 11.08
N TYR A 139 -9.34 16.21 12.28
CA TYR A 139 -9.77 14.94 12.86
C TYR A 139 -11.17 15.06 13.46
N VAL A 140 -12.18 14.47 12.80
CA VAL A 140 -13.57 14.43 13.29
C VAL A 140 -13.70 13.62 14.60
N ASN A 141 -12.75 12.70 14.85
CA ASN A 141 -12.64 11.95 16.11
C ASN A 141 -11.16 11.60 16.40
N PRO A 142 -10.60 11.98 17.56
CA PRO A 142 -9.18 11.78 17.87
C PRO A 142 -8.78 10.32 18.10
N PHE A 143 -9.75 9.40 18.24
CA PHE A 143 -9.50 7.97 18.44
C PHE A 143 -9.62 7.15 17.16
N CYS A 144 -9.91 7.77 16.02
CA CYS A 144 -9.90 7.08 14.74
C CYS A 144 -8.47 6.69 14.32
N TYR A 145 -8.39 5.70 13.43
CA TYR A 145 -7.15 5.16 12.87
C TYR A 145 -7.42 4.45 11.54
N GLY A 146 -6.42 3.74 11.02
CA GLY A 146 -6.54 3.06 9.73
C GLY A 146 -6.41 4.03 8.54
N PHE A 147 -6.59 3.49 7.34
CA PHE A 147 -6.60 4.26 6.10
C PHE A 147 -7.59 5.44 6.19
N ASN A 148 -7.13 6.65 5.87
CA ASN A 148 -7.96 7.87 5.89
C ASN A 148 -8.69 8.09 7.24
N ASN A 149 -8.16 7.56 8.36
CA ASN A 149 -8.78 7.59 9.68
C ASN A 149 -10.25 7.14 9.71
N GLN A 150 -10.62 6.21 8.83
CA GLN A 150 -12.02 5.77 8.68
C GLN A 150 -12.41 4.64 9.64
N TYR A 151 -11.45 4.09 10.39
CA TYR A 151 -11.65 2.97 11.29
C TYR A 151 -11.67 3.41 12.74
N LYS A 152 -12.50 2.71 13.52
CA LYS A 152 -12.64 2.83 14.96
C LYS A 152 -13.15 1.50 15.50
N ASP A 153 -12.78 1.16 16.75
CA ASP A 153 -13.34 0.03 17.50
C ASP A 153 -13.11 -1.36 16.81
N VAL A 154 -12.15 -1.47 15.87
CA VAL A 154 -11.83 -2.73 15.17
C VAL A 154 -11.20 -3.75 16.12
N PHE A 155 -10.46 -3.26 17.13
CA PHE A 155 -9.77 -4.09 18.12
C PHE A 155 -10.54 -4.24 19.43
N ASP A 156 -11.83 -3.88 19.44
CA ASP A 156 -12.68 -4.18 20.58
C ASP A 156 -12.74 -5.71 20.77
N ASP A 157 -12.45 -6.17 21.99
CA ASP A 157 -12.35 -7.59 22.36
C ASP A 157 -11.21 -8.37 21.65
N LEU A 158 -10.20 -7.66 21.13
CA LEU A 158 -9.00 -8.22 20.47
C LEU A 158 -7.70 -7.66 21.08
N GLU A 159 -7.65 -7.52 22.41
CA GLU A 159 -6.53 -6.89 23.11
C GLU A 159 -5.22 -7.70 22.96
N GLU A 160 -5.30 -9.03 22.96
CA GLU A 160 -4.14 -9.90 22.77
C GLU A 160 -3.53 -9.72 21.38
N GLU A 161 -4.37 -9.74 20.34
CA GLU A 161 -3.89 -9.53 18.97
C GLU A 161 -3.33 -8.13 18.75
N LEU A 162 -3.97 -7.12 19.35
CA LEU A 162 -3.48 -5.75 19.29
C LEU A 162 -2.10 -5.62 19.95
N TYR A 163 -1.91 -6.23 21.12
CA TYR A 163 -0.64 -6.19 21.86
C TYR A 163 0.52 -6.83 21.08
N GLU A 164 0.25 -7.88 20.28
CA GLU A 164 1.27 -8.49 19.42
C GLU A 164 1.68 -7.62 18.22
N MET A 165 0.83 -6.66 17.81
CA MET A 165 1.07 -5.83 16.62
C MET A 165 1.47 -4.40 16.94
N ALA A 166 0.96 -3.83 18.02
CA ALA A 166 1.02 -2.41 18.29
C ALA A 166 1.51 -2.13 19.71
N ILE A 167 2.17 -0.99 19.85
CA ILE A 167 2.67 -0.48 21.14
C ILE A 167 1.68 0.44 21.84
N LEU A 168 0.62 0.86 21.14
CA LEU A 168 -0.40 1.79 21.62
C LEU A 168 -1.80 1.22 21.35
N ASP A 169 -2.73 1.44 22.27
CA ASP A 169 -4.15 1.17 22.04
C ASP A 169 -4.83 2.44 21.48
N PRO A 170 -5.27 2.45 20.22
CA PRO A 170 -5.86 3.63 19.59
C PRO A 170 -7.24 3.99 20.18
N LYS A 171 -7.88 3.09 20.95
CA LYS A 171 -9.11 3.37 21.71
C LYS A 171 -8.84 4.19 22.96
N GLN A 172 -7.66 4.04 23.55
CA GLN A 172 -7.28 4.71 24.80
C GLN A 172 -6.44 5.97 24.54
N ILE A 173 -5.65 5.97 23.46
CA ILE A 173 -4.67 7.01 23.17
C ILE A 173 -5.12 7.80 21.94
N ALA A 174 -5.36 9.10 22.15
CA ALA A 174 -5.72 10.03 21.10
C ALA A 174 -4.56 10.22 20.11
N ILE A 175 -4.88 10.45 18.83
CA ILE A 175 -3.91 10.57 17.74
C ILE A 175 -2.82 11.64 17.99
N GLN A 176 -3.16 12.70 18.71
CA GLN A 176 -2.26 13.80 19.08
C GLN A 176 -1.11 13.32 19.99
N ASP A 177 -1.38 12.34 20.86
CA ASP A 177 -0.41 11.83 21.83
C ASP A 177 0.41 10.66 21.27
N ARG A 178 -0.14 9.92 20.29
CA ARG A 178 0.48 8.71 19.74
C ARG A 178 1.90 8.94 19.23
N ARG A 179 2.12 10.08 18.54
CA ARG A 179 3.44 10.46 18.01
C ARG A 179 4.49 10.56 19.11
N LEU A 180 4.21 11.31 20.17
CA LEU A 180 5.16 11.52 21.27
C LEU A 180 5.50 10.19 21.96
N MET A 181 4.47 9.38 22.24
CA MET A 181 4.65 8.08 22.90
C MET A 181 5.45 7.10 22.05
N ALA A 182 5.21 7.07 20.74
CA ALA A 182 5.96 6.23 19.81
C ALA A 182 7.44 6.64 19.73
N LEU A 183 7.74 7.95 19.69
CA LEU A 183 9.11 8.45 19.69
C LEU A 183 9.85 8.06 20.97
N GLN A 184 9.19 8.21 22.13
CA GLN A 184 9.75 7.78 23.42
C GLN A 184 10.02 6.27 23.44
N TYR A 185 9.10 5.47 22.90
CA TYR A 185 9.29 4.02 22.79
C TYR A 185 10.52 3.68 21.93
N VAL A 186 10.67 4.30 20.75
CA VAL A 186 11.84 4.06 19.89
C VAL A 186 13.15 4.43 20.59
N GLN A 187 13.19 5.58 21.28
CA GLN A 187 14.37 5.99 22.05
C GLN A 187 14.73 5.00 23.18
N GLN A 188 13.74 4.40 23.82
CA GLN A 188 13.96 3.41 24.88
C GLN A 188 14.43 2.06 24.34
N GLN A 189 14.02 1.69 23.12
CA GLN A 189 14.38 0.42 22.49
C GLN A 189 15.71 0.50 21.73
N PHE A 190 16.22 1.70 21.46
CA PHE A 190 17.49 1.88 20.77
C PHE A 190 18.64 1.28 21.60
N ASP A 191 19.35 0.33 20.99
CA ASP A 191 20.51 -0.32 21.56
C ASP A 191 21.75 0.11 20.80
N LYS A 192 22.59 0.88 21.51
CA LYS A 192 23.83 1.45 20.98
C LYS A 192 24.85 0.38 20.58
N ASP A 193 24.90 -0.76 21.27
CA ASP A 193 25.94 -1.77 21.07
C ASP A 193 25.61 -2.57 19.80
N ALA A 194 24.33 -2.90 19.59
CA ALA A 194 23.85 -3.49 18.34
C ALA A 194 24.05 -2.55 17.13
N TYR A 195 23.78 -1.25 17.29
CA TYR A 195 24.05 -0.26 16.25
C TYR A 195 25.55 -0.19 15.89
N LEU A 196 26.42 -0.15 16.90
CA LEU A 196 27.87 -0.09 16.70
C LEU A 196 28.43 -1.37 16.08
N PHE A 197 27.88 -2.53 16.43
CA PHE A 197 28.22 -3.80 15.77
C PHE A 197 27.96 -3.73 14.27
N ASP A 198 26.78 -3.25 13.86
CA ASP A 198 26.45 -3.09 12.44
C ASP A 198 27.30 -2.03 11.73
N LEU A 199 27.74 -1.00 12.45
CA LEU A 199 28.60 0.04 11.89
C LEU A 199 30.04 -0.42 11.67
N LEU A 200 30.60 -1.24 12.58
CA LEU A 200 32.03 -1.49 12.67
C LEU A 200 32.44 -2.93 12.34
N GLU A 201 31.56 -3.91 12.59
CA GLU A 201 31.93 -5.33 12.60
C GLU A 201 31.06 -6.18 11.66
N ASN A 202 29.82 -5.79 11.35
CA ASN A 202 28.92 -6.62 10.56
C ASN A 202 29.21 -6.53 9.05
N GLU A 203 30.01 -7.47 8.55
CA GLU A 203 30.34 -7.60 7.12
C GLU A 203 29.08 -7.80 6.23
N GLN A 204 27.95 -8.27 6.77
CA GLN A 204 26.70 -8.42 6.00
C GLN A 204 26.14 -7.08 5.54
N VAL A 205 26.48 -5.97 6.20
CA VAL A 205 26.05 -4.63 5.79
C VAL A 205 26.55 -4.31 4.39
N ASP A 206 27.79 -4.67 4.07
CA ASP A 206 28.37 -4.44 2.74
C ASP A 206 27.62 -5.24 1.66
N GLU A 207 27.25 -6.49 1.95
CA GLU A 207 26.43 -7.32 1.04
C GLU A 207 25.06 -6.67 0.78
N VAL A 208 24.42 -6.17 1.84
CA VAL A 208 23.14 -5.44 1.75
C VAL A 208 23.29 -4.13 0.99
N LEU A 209 24.45 -3.44 1.08
CA LEU A 209 24.72 -2.19 0.37
C LEU A 209 24.96 -2.39 -1.13
N VAL A 210 25.46 -3.55 -1.56
CA VAL A 210 25.68 -3.84 -3.00
C VAL A 210 24.50 -4.52 -3.70
N TYR A 211 23.54 -5.10 -2.97
CA TYR A 211 22.36 -5.76 -3.58
C TYR A 211 21.52 -4.83 -4.47
N GLU A 212 21.18 -5.23 -5.69
CA GLU A 212 20.31 -4.44 -6.58
C GLU A 212 18.88 -4.97 -6.57
N PHE A 213 17.95 -4.14 -6.09
CA PHE A 213 16.52 -4.46 -6.14
C PHE A 213 16.01 -4.38 -7.58
N GLN A 214 15.32 -5.43 -8.05
CA GLN A 214 14.80 -5.48 -9.41
C GLN A 214 13.33 -5.08 -9.51
N PHE A 215 13.06 -4.06 -10.31
CA PHE A 215 11.71 -3.61 -10.61
C PHE A 215 11.07 -4.45 -11.71
N GLN A 216 9.85 -4.92 -11.45
CA GLN A 216 9.04 -5.58 -12.47
C GLN A 216 8.04 -4.58 -13.06
N LYS A 217 8.07 -4.43 -14.39
CA LYS A 217 7.25 -3.43 -15.10
C LYS A 217 5.78 -3.82 -15.25
N GLN A 218 5.40 -5.03 -14.86
CA GLN A 218 4.04 -5.57 -15.04
C GLN A 218 3.62 -6.38 -13.81
N PHE A 219 2.30 -6.46 -13.60
CA PHE A 219 1.73 -7.34 -12.58
C PHE A 219 1.83 -8.81 -12.99
N THR A 220 2.10 -9.68 -12.04
CA THR A 220 1.97 -11.13 -12.20
C THR A 220 0.50 -11.53 -12.10
N ILE A 221 0.18 -12.74 -12.56
CA ILE A 221 -1.17 -13.31 -12.52
C ILE A 221 -1.72 -13.34 -11.09
N ASP A 222 -0.88 -13.72 -10.13
CA ASP A 222 -1.28 -13.81 -8.73
C ASP A 222 -1.56 -12.44 -8.14
N GLU A 223 -0.78 -11.42 -8.50
CA GLU A 223 -1.03 -10.03 -8.12
C GLU A 223 -2.34 -9.51 -8.70
N ILE A 224 -2.59 -9.75 -9.99
CA ILE A 224 -3.85 -9.41 -10.68
C ILE A 224 -5.05 -10.05 -9.95
N ASN A 225 -4.94 -11.33 -9.61
CA ASN A 225 -5.99 -12.07 -8.92
C ASN A 225 -6.24 -11.53 -7.50
N LYS A 226 -5.20 -11.13 -6.77
CA LYS A 226 -5.33 -10.50 -5.45
C LYS A 226 -6.02 -9.14 -5.57
N ILE A 227 -5.53 -8.27 -6.44
CA ILE A 227 -6.10 -6.92 -6.66
C ILE A 227 -7.57 -7.03 -7.07
N SER A 228 -7.91 -7.94 -7.99
CA SER A 228 -9.28 -8.18 -8.47
C SER A 228 -10.25 -8.67 -7.39
N LYS A 229 -9.75 -9.31 -6.33
CA LYS A 229 -10.56 -9.78 -5.20
C LYS A 229 -10.96 -8.64 -4.26
N LEU A 230 -10.12 -7.60 -4.13
CA LEU A 230 -10.41 -6.43 -3.29
C LEU A 230 -11.60 -5.62 -3.84
N GLY A 231 -11.77 -5.62 -5.16
CA GLY A 231 -12.86 -4.94 -5.86
C GLY A 231 -12.66 -3.42 -5.95
N LYS A 232 -13.61 -2.75 -6.60
CA LYS A 232 -13.62 -1.29 -6.72
C LYS A 232 -14.26 -0.67 -5.48
N ARG A 233 -13.58 0.32 -4.89
CA ARG A 233 -14.10 1.19 -3.84
C ARG A 233 -13.82 2.64 -4.22
N GLU A 234 -14.78 3.52 -3.97
CA GLU A 234 -14.60 4.96 -4.11
C GLU A 234 -14.39 5.53 -2.72
N TYR A 235 -13.34 6.34 -2.55
CA TYR A 235 -12.98 6.94 -1.27
C TYR A 235 -13.15 8.45 -1.34
N LEU A 236 -13.79 9.00 -0.31
CA LEU A 236 -13.75 10.43 -0.02
C LEU A 236 -12.53 10.68 0.87
N ILE A 237 -11.42 11.05 0.22
CA ILE A 237 -10.16 11.28 0.92
C ILE A 237 -10.17 12.68 1.52
N GLU A 238 -10.06 12.76 2.85
CA GLU A 238 -10.05 14.03 3.58
C GLU A 238 -8.69 14.73 3.41
N ASN A 239 -7.60 13.97 3.60
CA ASN A 239 -6.25 14.46 3.42
C ASN A 239 -5.43 13.49 2.54
N LYS A 240 -5.32 13.86 1.27
CA LYS A 240 -4.59 13.06 0.26
C LYS A 240 -3.10 12.98 0.55
N GLU A 241 -2.51 14.04 1.09
CA GLU A 241 -1.09 14.10 1.41
C GLU A 241 -0.74 13.12 2.54
N LEU A 242 -1.52 13.10 3.64
CA LEU A 242 -1.33 12.12 4.72
C LEU A 242 -1.49 10.67 4.24
N CYS A 243 -2.40 10.41 3.30
CA CYS A 243 -2.53 9.07 2.72
C CYS A 243 -1.32 8.69 1.86
N LEU A 244 -0.74 9.63 1.09
CA LEU A 244 0.51 9.40 0.35
C LEU A 244 1.69 9.15 1.30
N PHE A 245 1.73 9.88 2.42
CA PHE A 245 2.71 9.70 3.49
C PHE A 245 2.62 8.32 4.13
N GLY A 246 1.40 7.83 4.35
CA GLY A 246 1.16 6.45 4.79
C GLY A 246 1.69 5.42 3.79
N ILE A 247 1.53 5.64 2.49
CA ILE A 247 2.16 4.75 1.49
C ILE A 247 3.68 4.78 1.62
N ILE A 248 4.30 5.95 1.76
CA ILE A 248 5.77 6.07 1.90
C ILE A 248 6.30 5.30 3.11
N ASP A 249 5.65 5.42 4.27
CA ASP A 249 6.00 4.71 5.51
C ASP A 249 5.97 3.18 5.30
N ILE A 250 4.95 2.64 4.64
CA ILE A 250 4.84 1.21 4.31
C ILE A 250 5.91 0.77 3.30
N LEU A 251 6.11 1.55 2.23
CA LEU A 251 7.08 1.23 1.19
C LEU A 251 8.51 1.19 1.76
N PHE A 252 8.88 2.16 2.60
CA PHE A 252 10.19 2.18 3.24
C PHE A 252 10.40 0.95 4.11
N ALA A 253 9.42 0.63 4.97
CA ALA A 253 9.48 -0.54 5.85
C ALA A 253 9.71 -1.85 5.07
N TYR A 254 8.96 -2.05 3.98
CA TYR A 254 9.13 -3.22 3.12
C TYR A 254 10.48 -3.21 2.41
N LEU A 255 10.89 -2.09 1.81
CA LEU A 255 12.13 -2.01 1.03
C LEU A 255 13.37 -2.24 1.89
N TYR A 256 13.37 -1.72 3.13
CA TYR A 256 14.46 -1.97 4.07
C TYR A 256 14.60 -3.46 4.32
N GLU A 257 13.52 -4.10 4.76
CA GLU A 257 13.50 -5.54 5.05
C GLU A 257 13.83 -6.40 3.81
N ASN A 258 13.30 -6.05 2.64
CA ASN A 258 13.60 -6.76 1.40
C ASN A 258 15.08 -6.63 1.01
N ASN A 259 15.73 -5.50 1.30
CA ASN A 259 17.15 -5.31 0.99
C ASN A 259 18.02 -6.19 1.91
N LEU A 260 17.63 -6.35 3.18
CA LEU A 260 18.31 -7.23 4.14
C LEU A 260 18.24 -8.70 3.69
N PHE A 261 17.05 -9.16 3.29
CA PHE A 261 16.80 -10.58 2.96
C PHE A 261 16.81 -10.88 1.45
N GLN A 262 17.15 -9.89 0.62
CA GLN A 262 17.27 -10.02 -0.84
C GLN A 262 16.03 -10.64 -1.53
N GLY A 263 14.85 -10.43 -0.94
CA GLY A 263 13.55 -10.95 -1.40
C GLY A 263 13.09 -12.25 -0.74
N ASP A 264 13.91 -12.93 0.07
CA ASP A 264 13.52 -14.14 0.82
C ASP A 264 12.83 -13.80 2.15
N LEU A 265 11.67 -13.14 2.04
CA LEU A 265 10.92 -12.63 3.18
C LEU A 265 10.11 -13.72 3.89
N SER A 266 10.15 -13.71 5.22
CA SER A 266 9.48 -14.70 6.07
C SER A 266 8.35 -14.10 6.93
N GLN A 267 7.78 -14.89 7.84
CA GLN A 267 6.83 -14.36 8.83
C GLN A 267 7.52 -13.39 9.81
N GLU A 268 8.80 -13.60 10.12
CA GLU A 268 9.60 -12.66 10.94
C GLU A 268 9.74 -11.31 10.22
N SER A 269 9.90 -11.33 8.90
CA SER A 269 9.91 -10.10 8.11
C SER A 269 8.59 -9.32 8.20
N ALA A 270 7.45 -10.01 8.36
CA ALA A 270 6.19 -9.32 8.63
C ALA A 270 6.17 -8.65 10.01
N ILE A 271 6.87 -9.20 11.01
CA ILE A 271 7.06 -8.58 12.33
C ILE A 271 7.90 -7.32 12.18
N THR A 272 9.04 -7.42 11.51
CA THR A 272 9.94 -6.28 11.29
C THR A 272 9.25 -5.17 10.49
N ILE A 273 8.57 -5.49 9.37
CA ILE A 273 7.85 -4.49 8.57
C ILE A 273 6.76 -3.78 9.38
N ASN A 274 6.06 -4.51 10.26
CA ASN A 274 5.11 -3.90 11.21
C ASN A 274 5.83 -2.92 12.15
N GLN A 275 6.96 -3.34 12.75
CA GLN A 275 7.76 -2.49 13.64
C GLN A 275 8.43 -1.31 12.92
N LEU A 276 8.72 -1.39 11.62
CA LEU A 276 9.34 -0.29 10.89
C LEU A 276 8.33 0.80 10.51
N SER A 277 7.06 0.44 10.32
CA SER A 277 5.99 1.39 10.00
C SER A 277 5.39 2.00 11.26
N SER A 278 5.33 3.34 11.33
CA SER A 278 4.69 4.05 12.45
C SER A 278 3.18 3.84 12.48
N GLN A 279 2.53 3.83 11.31
CA GLN A 279 1.08 3.69 11.25
C GLN A 279 0.61 2.28 11.63
N PHE A 280 1.45 1.26 11.40
CA PHE A 280 1.14 -0.11 11.79
C PHE A 280 1.30 -0.36 13.29
N GLN A 281 2.42 0.08 13.87
CA GLN A 281 2.71 -0.20 15.28
C GLN A 281 2.08 0.81 16.26
N ALA A 282 1.81 2.05 15.80
CA ALA A 282 1.45 3.16 16.68
C ALA A 282 0.28 4.03 16.17
N PHE A 283 -0.36 3.66 15.05
CA PHE A 283 -1.58 4.31 14.55
C PHE A 283 -1.46 5.83 14.34
N TYR A 284 -0.30 6.32 13.90
CA TYR A 284 -0.11 7.70 13.47
C TYR A 284 0.76 7.76 12.21
N ILE A 285 0.76 8.92 11.55
CA ILE A 285 1.68 9.23 10.46
C ILE A 285 2.25 10.63 10.67
N GLU A 286 3.51 10.84 10.30
CA GLU A 286 4.14 12.16 10.32
C GLU A 286 3.54 13.07 9.23
N ASN A 287 3.58 14.38 9.47
CA ASN A 287 2.94 15.39 8.64
C ASN A 287 3.87 16.05 7.60
N SER A 288 5.09 15.52 7.42
CA SER A 288 6.04 15.99 6.41
C SER A 288 6.92 14.84 5.93
N LEU A 289 7.37 14.90 4.67
CA LEU A 289 8.27 13.90 4.09
C LEU A 289 9.56 13.73 4.88
N GLU A 290 10.12 14.83 5.38
CA GLU A 290 11.34 14.80 6.18
C GLU A 290 11.11 14.07 7.50
N ASN A 291 10.03 14.38 8.22
CA ASN A 291 9.71 13.70 9.47
C ASN A 291 9.37 12.22 9.27
N ILE A 292 8.74 11.84 8.15
CA ILE A 292 8.52 10.42 7.82
C ILE A 292 9.85 9.71 7.65
N LEU A 293 10.81 10.29 6.93
CA LEU A 293 12.13 9.69 6.75
C LEU A 293 12.89 9.62 8.08
N ILE A 294 12.85 10.66 8.91
CA ILE A 294 13.46 10.64 10.25
C ILE A 294 12.87 9.49 11.07
N ASN A 295 11.54 9.40 11.14
CA ASN A 295 10.85 8.35 11.87
C ASN A 295 11.19 6.95 11.34
N ASN A 296 11.20 6.77 10.01
CA ASN A 296 11.58 5.53 9.37
C ASN A 296 13.03 5.12 9.70
N TYR A 297 13.95 6.09 9.68
CA TYR A 297 15.37 5.85 9.97
C TYR A 297 15.57 5.49 11.45
N GLN A 298 14.93 6.23 12.36
CA GLN A 298 14.96 5.93 13.80
C GLN A 298 14.53 4.48 14.06
N ARG A 299 13.45 4.03 13.42
CA ARG A 299 12.91 2.67 13.58
C ARG A 299 13.81 1.62 12.93
N ALA A 300 14.37 1.91 11.75
CA ALA A 300 15.27 1.03 11.02
C ALA A 300 16.65 0.85 11.67
N ILE A 301 17.12 1.81 12.47
CA ILE A 301 18.33 1.61 13.27
C ILE A 301 18.05 1.09 14.70
N THR A 302 16.79 0.76 15.00
CA THR A 302 16.37 0.32 16.34
C THR A 302 15.87 -1.12 16.35
N PHE A 303 14.98 -1.50 15.44
CA PHE A 303 14.26 -2.78 15.50
C PHE A 303 14.85 -3.95 14.70
N PRO A 304 15.28 -3.78 13.44
CA PRO A 304 15.65 -4.91 12.58
C PRO A 304 16.96 -5.57 13.01
N MET A 305 17.27 -6.71 12.39
CA MET A 305 18.50 -7.46 12.61
C MET A 305 19.76 -6.68 12.20
N ILE A 306 19.68 -5.89 11.11
CA ILE A 306 20.75 -5.00 10.66
C ILE A 306 20.28 -3.55 10.80
N ARG A 307 21.00 -2.75 11.57
CA ARG A 307 20.70 -1.39 12.00
C ARG A 307 21.71 -0.41 11.44
N SER A 308 21.57 -0.09 10.15
CA SER A 308 22.55 0.71 9.43
C SER A 308 21.94 1.98 8.85
N PHE A 309 22.56 3.12 9.17
CA PHE A 309 22.19 4.41 8.58
C PHE A 309 22.40 4.43 7.07
N GLU A 310 23.46 3.81 6.56
CA GLU A 310 23.74 3.74 5.12
C GLU A 310 22.69 2.88 4.39
N VAL A 311 22.22 1.79 5.02
CA VAL A 311 21.10 0.99 4.49
C VAL A 311 19.80 1.80 4.48
N CYS A 312 19.59 2.71 5.45
CA CYS A 312 18.46 3.65 5.41
C CYS A 312 18.55 4.61 4.21
N VAL A 313 19.74 5.18 3.96
CA VAL A 313 20.00 6.05 2.80
C VAL A 313 19.76 5.31 1.47
N LYS A 314 20.27 4.08 1.36
CA LYS A 314 20.01 3.22 0.20
C LYS A 314 18.51 2.94 0.02
N THR A 315 17.82 2.56 1.10
CA THR A 315 16.37 2.30 1.08
C THR A 315 15.58 3.52 0.62
N LYS A 316 15.95 4.72 1.07
CA LYS A 316 15.36 5.98 0.63
C LYS A 316 15.57 6.23 -0.88
N ASN A 317 16.74 5.88 -1.43
CA ASN A 317 16.97 5.99 -2.87
C ASN A 317 16.12 5.00 -3.68
N LEU A 318 16.00 3.75 -3.21
CA LEU A 318 15.09 2.77 -3.82
C LEU A 318 13.62 3.22 -3.77
N LEU A 319 13.20 3.83 -2.67
CA LEU A 319 11.86 4.41 -2.52
C LEU A 319 11.59 5.50 -3.58
N VAL A 320 12.57 6.37 -3.86
CA VAL A 320 12.48 7.39 -4.93
C VAL A 320 12.22 6.74 -6.29
N GLU A 321 12.93 5.65 -6.60
CA GLU A 321 12.78 4.89 -7.86
C GLU A 321 11.43 4.16 -7.94
N VAL A 322 10.97 3.56 -6.84
CA VAL A 322 9.64 2.91 -6.76
C VAL A 322 8.52 3.90 -7.09
N LEU A 323 8.61 5.13 -6.59
CA LEU A 323 7.59 6.15 -6.79
C LEU A 323 7.52 6.66 -8.24
N GLU A 324 8.56 6.47 -9.05
CA GLU A 324 8.50 6.84 -10.47
C GLU A 324 7.56 5.93 -11.28
N ASN A 325 7.21 4.75 -10.75
CA ASN A 325 6.31 3.79 -11.39
C ASN A 325 5.24 3.27 -10.44
N LYS A 326 3.98 3.67 -10.70
CA LYS A 326 2.80 3.28 -9.92
C LYS A 326 2.65 1.76 -9.75
N ILE A 327 3.05 0.96 -10.74
CA ILE A 327 2.98 -0.52 -10.67
C ILE A 327 3.89 -1.04 -9.56
N ASN A 328 5.13 -0.55 -9.45
CA ASN A 328 6.08 -1.00 -8.43
C ASN A 328 5.56 -0.75 -7.02
N LEU A 329 5.01 0.44 -6.79
CA LEU A 329 4.35 0.80 -5.54
C LEU A 329 3.23 -0.18 -5.18
N ILE A 330 2.31 -0.45 -6.13
CA ILE A 330 1.17 -1.35 -5.87
C ILE A 330 1.65 -2.77 -5.63
N LYS A 331 2.67 -3.24 -6.36
CA LYS A 331 3.27 -4.58 -6.15
C LYS A 331 3.83 -4.72 -4.74
N ILE A 332 4.52 -3.72 -4.22
CA ILE A 332 5.01 -3.73 -2.84
C ILE A 332 3.85 -3.80 -1.85
N LEU A 333 2.78 -3.01 -2.03
CA LEU A 333 1.60 -3.11 -1.17
C LEU A 333 0.96 -4.50 -1.22
N VAL A 334 0.90 -5.14 -2.39
CA VAL A 334 0.40 -6.52 -2.56
C VAL A 334 1.34 -7.56 -1.92
N ALA A 335 2.65 -7.31 -1.91
CA ALA A 335 3.63 -8.15 -1.25
C ALA A 335 3.46 -8.06 0.28
N VAL A 336 3.33 -6.85 0.83
CA VAL A 336 3.02 -6.62 2.26
C VAL A 336 1.71 -7.31 2.64
N GLU A 337 0.65 -7.16 1.83
CA GLU A 337 -0.62 -7.85 2.05
C GLU A 337 -0.43 -9.36 2.13
N GLY A 338 0.33 -9.93 1.20
CA GLY A 338 0.62 -11.36 1.16
C GLY A 338 1.39 -11.87 2.39
N LEU A 339 2.34 -11.08 2.90
CA LEU A 339 3.10 -11.40 4.10
C LEU A 339 2.20 -11.36 5.34
N PHE A 340 1.46 -10.26 5.52
CA PHE A 340 0.58 -10.05 6.68
C PHE A 340 -0.57 -11.05 6.73
N SER A 341 -1.08 -11.49 5.58
CA SER A 341 -2.11 -12.55 5.50
C SER A 341 -1.60 -13.90 6.00
N LYS A 342 -0.28 -14.14 6.01
CA LYS A 342 0.35 -15.36 6.53
C LYS A 342 0.89 -15.22 7.96
N ALA A 343 1.05 -13.99 8.46
CA ALA A 343 1.67 -13.70 9.75
C ALA A 343 0.65 -13.10 10.73
N LYS A 344 -0.27 -13.95 11.23
CA LYS A 344 -1.25 -13.51 12.23
C LYS A 344 -0.57 -12.89 13.46
N PRO A 345 -1.17 -11.87 14.09
CA PRO A 345 -2.49 -11.28 13.78
C PRO A 345 -2.46 -10.14 12.74
N ARG A 346 -1.34 -9.94 12.01
CA ARG A 346 -1.14 -8.80 11.07
C ARG A 346 -2.11 -8.76 9.89
N ASN A 347 -2.90 -9.81 9.69
CA ASN A 347 -4.05 -9.77 8.77
C ASN A 347 -5.07 -8.68 9.14
N TYR A 348 -5.12 -8.19 10.39
CA TYR A 348 -5.93 -7.02 10.74
C TYR A 348 -5.35 -5.73 10.15
N LEU A 349 -4.02 -5.56 10.11
CA LEU A 349 -3.38 -4.42 9.44
C LEU A 349 -3.67 -4.41 7.93
N ASN A 350 -3.82 -5.59 7.32
CA ASN A 350 -4.34 -5.67 5.95
C ASN A 350 -5.74 -5.07 5.82
N LEU A 351 -6.62 -5.42 6.76
CA LEU A 351 -8.01 -4.95 6.74
C LEU A 351 -8.09 -3.43 6.92
N ILE A 352 -7.37 -2.87 7.89
CA ILE A 352 -7.52 -1.44 8.24
C ILE A 352 -6.62 -0.49 7.44
N TYR A 353 -5.56 -0.99 6.78
CA TYR A 353 -4.62 -0.16 6.00
C TYR A 353 -4.37 -0.72 4.60
N VAL A 354 -3.68 -1.86 4.50
CA VAL A 354 -2.99 -2.27 3.26
C VAL A 354 -3.96 -2.49 2.10
N GLN A 355 -5.10 -3.13 2.34
CA GLN A 355 -6.08 -3.40 1.29
C GLN A 355 -6.69 -2.12 0.73
N ASP A 356 -6.99 -1.14 1.58
CA ASP A 356 -7.51 0.14 1.11
C ASP A 356 -6.45 0.93 0.35
N TYR A 357 -5.19 0.93 0.82
CA TYR A 357 -4.07 1.51 0.06
C TYR A 357 -3.88 0.85 -1.31
N ILE A 358 -4.01 -0.49 -1.44
CA ILE A 358 -3.92 -1.16 -2.76
C ILE A 358 -5.03 -0.67 -3.70
N VAL A 359 -6.26 -0.52 -3.20
CA VAL A 359 -7.38 -0.05 -4.02
C VAL A 359 -7.21 1.42 -4.38
N TRP A 360 -6.85 2.26 -3.41
CA TRP A 360 -6.70 3.70 -3.61
C TRP A 360 -5.48 4.05 -4.47
N ALA A 361 -4.36 3.36 -4.29
CA ALA A 361 -3.14 3.60 -5.07
C ALA A 361 -3.37 3.46 -6.58
N GLN A 362 -4.31 2.60 -7.01
CA GLN A 362 -4.67 2.47 -8.43
C GLN A 362 -5.23 3.76 -9.02
N THR A 363 -5.89 4.60 -8.21
CA THR A 363 -6.51 5.87 -8.63
C THR A 363 -5.51 7.03 -8.67
N LEU A 364 -4.27 6.84 -8.21
CA LEU A 364 -3.27 7.90 -8.19
C LEU A 364 -2.75 8.17 -9.60
N LYS A 365 -2.49 9.45 -9.89
CA LYS A 365 -1.86 9.85 -11.14
C LYS A 365 -0.35 9.71 -11.02
N GLU A 366 0.30 9.23 -12.08
CA GLU A 366 1.76 9.08 -12.07
C GLU A 366 2.50 10.40 -11.87
N ASP A 367 1.98 11.51 -12.41
CA ASP A 367 2.63 12.81 -12.27
C ASP A 367 2.70 13.26 -10.80
N GLU A 368 1.70 12.92 -9.99
CA GLU A 368 1.69 13.21 -8.56
C GLU A 368 2.77 12.40 -7.84
N LEU A 369 2.92 11.12 -8.18
CA LEU A 369 3.97 10.27 -7.63
C LEU A 369 5.37 10.72 -8.05
N LYS A 370 5.54 11.19 -9.30
CA LYS A 370 6.80 11.76 -9.81
C LYS A 370 7.17 13.06 -9.09
N ILE A 371 6.20 13.90 -8.71
CA ILE A 371 6.46 15.09 -7.89
C ILE A 371 6.95 14.67 -6.50
N LEU A 372 6.28 13.71 -5.88
CA LEU A 372 6.64 13.18 -4.56
C LEU A 372 8.04 12.55 -4.55
N SER A 373 8.37 11.78 -5.60
CA SER A 373 9.69 11.21 -5.83
C SER A 373 10.77 12.30 -5.90
N LYS A 374 10.53 13.38 -6.65
CA LYS A 374 11.47 14.53 -6.74
C LYS A 374 11.66 15.23 -5.39
N GLN A 375 10.59 15.41 -4.61
CA GLN A 375 10.67 16.00 -3.27
C GLN A 375 11.50 15.12 -2.33
N LEU A 376 11.21 13.81 -2.27
CA LEU A 376 11.97 12.85 -1.47
C LEU A 376 13.45 12.82 -1.85
N LYS A 377 13.76 12.88 -3.15
CA LYS A 377 15.15 12.90 -3.65
C LYS A 377 15.96 14.06 -3.07
N GLN A 378 15.35 15.22 -2.86
CA GLN A 378 16.02 16.43 -2.36
C GLN A 378 16.29 16.40 -0.85
N ILE A 379 15.57 15.59 -0.08
CA ILE A 379 15.70 15.55 1.38
C ILE A 379 16.97 14.80 1.77
N GLN A 380 17.81 15.38 2.62
CA GLN A 380 18.96 14.71 3.21
C GLN A 380 18.78 14.65 4.72
N ILE A 381 18.76 13.44 5.27
CA ILE A 381 18.67 13.23 6.71
C ILE A 381 20.08 13.17 7.28
N ASN A 382 20.29 13.86 8.39
CA ASN A 382 21.52 13.83 9.16
C ASN A 382 21.33 12.98 10.42
N LYS A 383 22.40 12.30 10.86
CA LYS A 383 22.38 11.44 12.05
C LYS A 383 21.92 12.18 13.33
N SER A 384 22.22 13.48 13.45
CA SER A 384 21.78 14.31 14.58
C SER A 384 20.26 14.54 14.62
N GLN A 385 19.57 14.50 13.47
CA GLN A 385 18.11 14.66 13.40
C GLN A 385 17.37 13.45 13.98
N LEU A 386 18.04 12.30 14.11
CA LEU A 386 17.44 11.08 14.65
C LEU A 386 17.23 11.14 16.16
N GLN A 387 17.81 12.12 16.89
CA GLN A 387 17.62 12.28 18.34
C GLN A 387 17.91 10.99 19.14
N LEU A 388 18.91 10.22 18.69
CA LEU A 388 19.40 8.99 19.29
C LEU A 388 20.89 9.10 19.70
N ASN A 389 21.43 10.33 19.73
CA ASN A 389 22.84 10.65 20.04
C ASN A 389 23.86 9.88 19.18
N ILE A 390 23.48 9.58 17.93
CA ILE A 390 24.31 8.80 17.00
C ILE A 390 25.69 9.44 16.78
N PRO A 391 25.82 10.76 16.50
CA PRO A 391 27.14 11.36 16.27
C PRO A 391 28.09 11.21 17.45
N GLU A 392 27.59 11.34 18.67
CA GLU A 392 28.37 11.18 19.90
C GLU A 392 28.81 9.72 20.09
N ILE A 393 27.89 8.77 19.92
CA ILE A 393 28.15 7.33 20.02
C ILE A 393 29.24 6.89 19.03
N GLU A 394 29.15 7.31 17.77
CA GLU A 394 30.15 6.99 16.74
C GLU A 394 31.52 7.60 17.06
N HIS A 395 31.54 8.83 17.56
CA HIS A 395 32.78 9.51 17.91
C HIS A 395 33.51 8.79 19.05
N GLU A 396 32.79 8.41 20.11
CA GLU A 396 33.35 7.68 21.25
C GLU A 396 33.88 6.30 20.85
N ALA A 397 33.14 5.57 20.01
CA ALA A 397 33.57 4.26 19.53
C ALA A 397 34.85 4.33 18.68
N LEU A 398 34.94 5.31 17.77
CA LEU A 398 36.12 5.49 16.91
C LEU A 398 37.37 5.89 17.70
N GLN A 399 37.23 6.62 18.81
CA GLN A 399 38.37 6.90 19.70
C GLN A 399 38.89 5.62 20.36
N GLN A 400 37.98 4.75 20.83
CA GLN A 400 38.35 3.49 21.48
C GLN A 400 38.99 2.48 20.53
N PHE A 401 38.64 2.51 19.24
CA PHE A 401 39.27 1.65 18.21
C PHE A 401 40.67 2.10 17.79
N GLN A 402 41.08 3.34 18.12
CA GLN A 402 42.39 3.90 17.77
C GLN A 402 43.43 3.78 18.90
N GLU A 403 43.00 3.46 20.12
CA GLU A 403 43.85 3.12 21.27
C GLU A 403 44.17 1.62 21.31
#